data_AF-A0A662YMX1-F1
#
_entry.id   AF-A0A662YMX1-F1
#
_cell.length_a   1.000
_cell.length_b   1.000
_cell.length_c   1.000
_cell.angle_alpha   90.00
_cell.angle_beta   90.00
_cell.angle_gamma   90.00
#
_symmetry.space_group_name_H-M   'P 1'
#
loop_
_entity.id
_entity.type
_entity.pdbx_description
1 polymer ?
#
loop_
_entity_poly.entity_id
_entity_poly.type
_entity_poly.pdbx_seq_one_letter_code
_entity_poly.pdbx_strand_id
1 'polypeptide(L)'
;MEIPMYTGSAYPTGKEYHYPKAGKENPTISLYVVNLNGPPHTTEMKRPEDQRIREYYITMVKWATSTKLAVNWLNRAQNISIMTLCEATTGVCTKKHEDESEGWLHRQTRNNYYFKSTTEICFSLIPGVYDLETNEMVKKTHDSMQMPKMEYQDINIDDYTLTLQILKPAGFVDTAHYPLLLLVDGTPGGKIVTEQYQVDWATVLVSSFSTIVIRFDGHGSGFQGTKLLHTVQRKLGIFEEQGLLQVLSFISKEPYIDKTRIGAFGEVYGGYLTTLLLTSEDSLLQCGAALSPITDFTLYVY
;
A
#
# COMPACT_ATOMS: atom_id res chain seq x y z
N MET A 1 -0.62 -5.64 24.37
CA MET A 1 -0.08 -6.88 23.76
C MET A 1 1.31 -7.07 24.33
N GLU A 2 1.69 -8.30 24.64
CA GLU A 2 3.05 -8.63 25.08
C GLU A 2 3.79 -9.27 23.90
N ILE A 3 4.97 -8.74 23.57
CA ILE A 3 5.84 -9.27 22.52
C ILE A 3 6.89 -10.16 23.19
N PRO A 4 6.93 -11.47 22.90
CA PRO A 4 7.89 -12.36 23.54
C PRO A 4 9.32 -12.08 23.05
N MET A 5 10.27 -11.94 23.98
CA MET A 5 11.70 -11.79 23.69
C MET A 5 12.47 -12.98 24.24
N TYR A 6 13.11 -13.75 23.35
CA TYR A 6 13.85 -14.97 23.69
C TYR A 6 15.37 -14.78 23.79
N THR A 7 15.87 -13.59 23.48
CA THR A 7 17.29 -13.23 23.52
C THR A 7 17.53 -12.04 24.43
N GLY A 8 18.74 -11.91 24.98
CA GLY A 8 19.17 -10.76 25.81
C GLY A 8 19.30 -11.07 27.31
N SER A 9 18.54 -12.02 27.85
CA SER A 9 18.60 -12.46 29.25
C SER A 9 18.57 -13.99 29.36
N ALA A 10 19.05 -14.52 30.50
CA ALA A 10 19.04 -15.97 30.77
C ALA A 10 17.62 -16.56 30.84
N TYR A 11 16.63 -15.73 31.22
CA TYR A 11 15.22 -16.08 31.24
C TYR A 11 14.46 -15.14 30.30
N PRO A 12 13.68 -15.67 29.34
CA PRO A 12 12.85 -14.87 28.46
C PRO A 12 11.87 -13.98 29.21
N THR A 13 11.67 -12.76 28.71
CA THR A 13 10.68 -11.80 29.23
C THR A 13 9.91 -11.22 28.06
N GLY A 14 8.63 -10.91 28.22
CA GLY A 14 7.91 -10.17 27.20
C GLY A 14 8.02 -8.66 27.36
N LYS A 15 7.81 -7.95 26.24
CA LYS A 15 7.75 -6.49 26.19
C LYS A 15 6.31 -6.07 25.96
N GLU A 16 5.75 -5.32 26.90
CA GLU A 16 4.41 -4.76 26.74
C GLU A 16 4.39 -3.61 25.73
N TYR A 17 3.35 -3.61 24.89
CA TYR A 17 3.09 -2.59 23.88
C TYR A 17 1.58 -2.38 23.68
N HIS A 18 1.15 -1.11 23.64
CA HIS A 18 -0.25 -0.77 23.37
C HIS A 18 -0.57 -0.98 21.89
N TYR A 19 -1.42 -1.95 21.60
CA TYR A 19 -1.80 -2.35 20.24
C TYR A 19 -3.31 -2.59 20.19
N PRO A 20 -4.10 -1.62 19.68
CA PRO A 20 -5.56 -1.69 19.69
C PRO A 20 -6.08 -2.58 18.56
N LYS A 21 -6.08 -3.90 18.79
CA LYS A 21 -6.66 -4.88 17.86
C LYS A 21 -8.07 -4.49 17.42
N ALA A 22 -8.52 -4.98 16.27
CA ALA A 22 -9.85 -4.71 15.74
C ALA A 22 -10.96 -4.81 16.82
N GLY A 23 -11.77 -3.76 16.92
CA GLY A 23 -12.83 -3.62 17.92
C GLY A 23 -12.40 -3.16 19.31
N LYS A 24 -11.10 -3.09 19.63
CA LYS A 24 -10.60 -2.54 20.91
C LYS A 24 -10.59 -1.01 20.89
N GLU A 25 -10.54 -0.41 22.07
CA GLU A 25 -10.49 1.04 22.24
C GLU A 25 -9.23 1.62 21.58
N ASN A 26 -9.41 2.68 20.81
CA ASN A 26 -8.33 3.39 20.14
C ASN A 26 -7.64 4.38 21.08
N PRO A 27 -6.39 4.76 20.79
CA PRO A 27 -5.74 5.85 21.50
C PRO A 27 -6.54 7.15 21.33
N THR A 28 -6.65 7.90 22.43
CA THR A 28 -7.25 9.24 22.40
C THR A 28 -6.19 10.26 21.99
N ILE A 29 -6.53 11.14 21.05
CA ILE A 29 -5.62 12.15 20.50
C ILE A 29 -6.17 13.56 20.70
N SER A 30 -5.30 14.45 21.17
CA SER A 30 -5.51 15.89 21.29
C SER A 30 -4.39 16.63 20.57
N LEU A 31 -4.72 17.76 19.94
CA LEU A 31 -3.77 18.59 19.22
C LEU A 31 -3.54 19.89 19.99
N TYR A 32 -2.27 20.18 20.30
CA TYR A 32 -1.87 21.39 21.02
C TYR A 32 -0.93 22.23 20.17
N VAL A 33 -1.02 23.55 20.31
CA VAL A 33 -0.05 24.51 19.80
C VAL A 33 0.61 25.22 20.97
N VAL A 34 1.93 25.29 20.96
CA VAL A 34 2.72 25.97 21.98
C VAL A 34 3.41 27.18 21.36
N ASN A 35 3.31 28.32 22.02
CA ASN A 35 4.09 29.49 21.63
C ASN A 35 5.57 29.29 22.03
N LEU A 36 6.47 29.37 21.05
CA LEU A 36 7.92 29.26 21.26
C LEU A 36 8.57 30.60 21.69
N ASN A 37 7.87 31.71 21.50
CA ASN A 37 8.35 33.05 21.80
C ASN A 37 7.61 33.62 23.01
N GLY A 38 8.31 33.71 24.14
CA GLY A 38 7.77 34.25 25.39
C GLY A 38 7.30 33.16 26.36
N PRO A 39 6.40 33.49 27.31
CA PRO A 39 5.90 32.52 28.28
C PRO A 39 5.21 31.34 27.56
N PRO A 40 5.46 30.09 27.97
CA PRO A 40 4.87 28.93 27.35
C PRO A 40 3.36 28.95 27.59
N HIS A 41 2.61 29.32 26.54
CA HIS A 41 1.16 29.17 26.49
C HIS A 41 0.83 28.04 25.52
N THR A 42 0.05 27.08 26.02
CA THR A 42 -0.37 25.90 25.27
C THR A 42 -1.87 25.99 25.01
N THR A 43 -2.24 25.93 23.74
CA THR A 43 -3.64 26.04 23.29
C THR A 43 -4.06 24.73 22.64
N GLU A 44 -5.15 24.13 23.11
CA GLU A 44 -5.74 22.94 22.48
C GLU A 44 -6.61 23.32 21.29
N MET A 45 -6.41 22.66 20.15
CA MET A 45 -7.25 22.82 18.96
C MET A 45 -8.52 22.00 19.15
N LYS A 46 -9.66 22.69 19.26
CA LYS A 46 -10.95 22.06 19.53
C LYS A 46 -11.43 21.25 18.33
N ARG A 47 -11.78 19.99 18.55
CA ARG A 47 -12.42 19.15 17.53
C ARG A 47 -13.78 19.73 17.08
N PRO A 48 -14.27 19.38 15.88
CA PRO A 48 -15.62 19.72 15.43
C PRO A 48 -16.71 19.19 16.38
N GLU A 49 -17.78 19.97 16.54
CA GLU A 49 -18.99 19.55 17.27
C GLU A 49 -19.91 18.70 16.34
N ASP A 50 -19.44 17.50 15.98
CA ASP A 50 -20.22 16.52 15.21
C ASP A 50 -20.24 15.16 15.94
N GLN A 51 -21.43 14.65 16.23
CA GLN A 51 -21.61 13.37 16.94
C GLN A 51 -21.06 12.18 16.14
N ARG A 52 -21.03 12.27 14.81
CA ARG A 52 -20.51 11.23 13.91
C ARG A 52 -18.99 11.05 14.05
N ILE A 53 -18.29 12.04 14.63
CA ILE A 53 -16.84 12.06 14.86
C ILE A 53 -16.52 12.05 16.36
N ARG A 54 -17.32 11.33 17.17
CA ARG A 54 -17.04 11.17 18.61
C ARG A 54 -15.70 10.45 18.84
N GLU A 55 -15.46 9.38 18.08
CA GLU A 55 -14.18 8.68 18.00
C GLU A 55 -13.54 9.01 16.65
N TYR A 56 -12.28 9.42 16.67
CA TYR A 56 -11.63 9.98 15.50
C TYR A 56 -10.12 9.81 15.51
N TYR A 57 -9.55 10.03 14.35
CA TYR A 57 -8.14 10.15 14.08
C TYR A 57 -7.87 11.56 13.53
N ILE A 58 -6.70 12.12 13.84
CA ILE A 58 -6.18 13.30 13.15
C ILE A 58 -5.24 12.80 12.06
N THR A 59 -5.64 12.93 10.79
CA THR A 59 -4.89 12.32 9.66
C THR A 59 -3.97 13.31 8.96
N MET A 60 -4.21 14.61 9.11
CA MET A 60 -3.39 15.67 8.53
C MET A 60 -3.44 16.91 9.41
N VAL A 61 -2.27 17.50 9.63
CA VAL A 61 -2.09 18.81 10.28
C VAL A 61 -1.11 19.60 9.44
N LYS A 62 -1.51 20.79 8.96
CA LYS A 62 -0.66 21.66 8.15
C LYS A 62 -0.90 23.13 8.50
N TRP A 63 0.17 23.89 8.68
CA TRP A 63 0.05 25.33 8.80
C TRP A 63 -0.45 25.94 7.48
N ALA A 64 -1.55 26.68 7.55
CA ALA A 64 -2.05 27.48 6.44
C ALA A 64 -1.41 28.87 6.43
N THR A 65 -1.18 29.43 7.62
CA THR A 65 -0.44 30.69 7.86
C THR A 65 0.39 30.56 9.15
N SER A 66 1.05 31.61 9.61
CA SER A 66 1.70 31.63 10.93
C SER A 66 0.72 31.59 12.11
N THR A 67 -0.58 31.80 11.88
CA THR A 67 -1.61 31.83 12.93
C THR A 67 -2.72 30.79 12.74
N LYS A 68 -2.80 30.14 11.57
CA LYS A 68 -3.87 29.19 11.26
C LYS A 68 -3.35 27.83 10.83
N LEU A 69 -4.00 26.78 11.34
CA LEU A 69 -3.72 25.38 11.03
C LEU A 69 -4.91 24.74 10.32
N ALA A 70 -4.66 24.08 9.20
CA ALA A 70 -5.58 23.13 8.62
C ALA A 70 -5.44 21.78 9.34
N VAL A 71 -6.56 21.23 9.81
CA VAL A 71 -6.61 19.94 10.53
C VAL A 71 -7.69 19.08 9.91
N ASN A 72 -7.33 17.84 9.57
CA ASN A 72 -8.25 16.85 9.03
C ASN A 72 -8.61 15.80 10.09
N TRP A 73 -9.91 15.64 10.34
CA TRP A 73 -10.47 14.75 11.35
C TRP A 73 -11.21 13.63 10.62
N LEU A 74 -10.76 12.39 10.79
CA LEU A 74 -11.38 11.20 10.21
C LEU A 74 -12.06 10.42 11.32
N ASN A 75 -13.32 10.03 11.16
CA ASN A 75 -14.00 9.23 12.17
C ASN A 75 -13.42 7.79 12.26
N ARG A 76 -13.71 7.08 13.37
CA ARG A 76 -13.23 5.72 13.59
C ARG A 76 -13.62 4.72 12.49
N ALA A 77 -14.81 4.88 11.91
CA ALA A 77 -15.27 4.06 10.78
C ALA A 77 -14.60 4.43 9.44
N GLN A 78 -13.80 5.50 9.42
CA GLN A 78 -13.05 6.01 8.26
C GLN A 78 -13.92 6.32 7.04
N ASN A 79 -15.19 6.67 7.24
CA ASN A 79 -16.13 6.96 6.16
C ASN A 79 -16.60 8.43 6.14
N ILE A 80 -16.24 9.22 7.16
CA ILE A 80 -16.52 10.67 7.24
C ILE A 80 -15.24 11.40 7.62
N SER A 81 -14.88 12.40 6.82
CA SER A 81 -13.70 13.25 7.02
C SER A 81 -14.12 14.71 7.05
N ILE A 82 -13.67 15.43 8.08
CA ILE A 82 -13.95 16.86 8.22
C ILE A 82 -12.61 17.59 8.18
N MET A 83 -12.46 18.51 7.24
CA MET A 83 -11.35 19.45 7.22
C MET A 83 -11.76 20.74 7.93
N THR A 84 -10.94 21.16 8.88
CA THR A 84 -11.11 22.40 9.64
C THR A 84 -9.95 23.35 9.45
N LEU A 85 -10.20 24.64 9.66
CA LEU A 85 -9.18 25.66 9.83
C LEU A 85 -9.26 26.20 11.27
N CYS A 86 -8.22 25.97 12.03
CA CYS A 86 -8.07 26.31 13.45
C CYS A 86 -7.21 27.55 13.62
N GLU A 87 -7.61 28.44 14.53
CA GLU A 87 -6.81 29.58 14.95
C GLU A 87 -5.87 29.15 16.10
N ALA A 88 -4.57 29.26 15.90
CA ALA A 88 -3.53 28.76 16.82
C ALA A 88 -3.56 29.46 18.18
N THR A 89 -3.99 30.72 18.23
CA THR A 89 -4.04 31.52 19.46
C THR A 89 -5.25 31.18 20.34
N THR A 90 -6.41 30.86 19.74
CA THR A 90 -7.66 30.62 20.48
C THR A 90 -8.07 29.16 20.58
N GLY A 91 -7.55 28.30 19.69
CA GLY A 91 -7.94 26.90 19.59
C GLY A 91 -9.28 26.66 18.91
N VAL A 92 -9.94 27.71 18.42
CA VAL A 92 -11.23 27.58 17.73
C VAL A 92 -11.00 27.07 16.32
N CYS A 93 -11.63 25.92 16.01
CA CYS A 93 -11.61 25.31 14.69
C CYS A 93 -12.94 25.53 13.96
N THR A 94 -12.85 25.97 12.71
CA THR A 94 -14.01 26.17 11.83
C THR A 94 -14.00 25.13 10.73
N LYS A 95 -15.11 24.41 10.54
CA LYS A 95 -15.29 23.47 9.43
C LYS A 95 -15.16 24.20 8.10
N LYS A 96 -14.37 23.65 7.18
CA LYS A 96 -14.15 24.17 5.82
C LYS A 96 -14.64 23.23 4.74
N HIS A 97 -14.49 21.94 4.96
CA HIS A 97 -14.91 20.90 3.99
C HIS A 97 -15.30 19.63 4.72
N GLU A 98 -16.15 18.82 4.12
CA GLU A 98 -16.50 17.47 4.57
C GLU A 98 -16.63 16.53 3.38
N ASP A 99 -16.10 15.33 3.54
CA ASP A 99 -16.26 14.22 2.61
C ASP A 99 -16.90 13.05 3.34
N GLU A 100 -17.77 12.33 2.63
CA GLU A 100 -18.42 11.11 3.11
C GLU A 100 -18.38 10.04 2.01
N SER A 101 -18.27 8.78 2.41
CA SER A 101 -18.29 7.63 1.49
C SER A 101 -19.11 6.47 2.04
N GLU A 102 -19.79 5.74 1.17
CA GLU A 102 -20.40 4.44 1.51
C GLU A 102 -19.33 3.36 1.80
N GLY A 103 -18.13 3.56 1.23
CA GLY A 103 -16.95 2.72 1.41
C GLY A 103 -16.11 3.16 2.60
N TRP A 104 -14.85 3.46 2.31
CA TRP A 104 -13.98 4.21 3.20
C TRP A 104 -13.39 5.41 2.45
N LEU A 105 -12.93 6.40 3.20
CA LEU A 105 -12.24 7.54 2.65
C LEU A 105 -10.77 7.20 2.45
N HIS A 106 -10.37 7.11 1.19
CA HIS A 106 -8.99 6.82 0.80
C HIS A 106 -8.14 8.11 0.73
N ARG A 107 -6.81 7.98 0.93
CA ARG A 107 -5.80 9.06 0.81
C ARG A 107 -5.96 10.26 1.77
N GLN A 108 -6.45 10.03 2.98
CA GLN A 108 -6.66 11.07 4.01
C GLN A 108 -5.36 11.65 4.63
N THR A 109 -4.19 11.09 4.31
CA THR A 109 -2.88 11.48 4.84
C THR A 109 -1.98 12.20 3.83
N ARG A 110 -2.38 12.30 2.55
CA ARG A 110 -1.50 12.87 1.51
C ARG A 110 -1.60 14.39 1.43
N ASN A 111 -0.47 15.06 1.60
CA ASN A 111 -0.27 16.46 1.22
C ASN A 111 -0.14 16.57 -0.32
N ASN A 112 -1.25 16.62 -1.05
CA ASN A 112 -1.23 16.60 -2.53
C ASN A 112 -1.07 17.98 -3.20
N TYR A 113 -0.80 19.05 -2.45
CA TYR A 113 -0.74 20.39 -3.04
C TYR A 113 0.55 21.12 -2.66
N TYR A 114 1.42 21.25 -3.66
CA TYR A 114 2.52 22.20 -3.68
C TYR A 114 2.15 23.33 -4.64
N PHE A 115 1.91 24.52 -4.09
CA PHE A 115 1.70 25.73 -4.87
C PHE A 115 3.05 26.37 -5.13
N LYS A 116 3.42 26.54 -6.40
CA LYS A 116 4.66 27.22 -6.79
C LYS A 116 4.47 28.75 -6.83
N SER A 117 3.25 29.20 -7.14
CA SER A 117 2.81 30.61 -7.08
C SER A 117 1.28 30.70 -6.99
N THR A 118 0.71 31.92 -6.94
CA THR A 118 -0.74 32.17 -6.97
C THR A 118 -1.43 31.73 -8.28
N THR A 119 -0.65 31.38 -9.31
CA THR A 119 -1.16 31.00 -10.65
C THR A 119 -0.65 29.65 -11.15
N GLU A 120 0.34 29.04 -10.48
CA GLU A 120 0.91 27.75 -10.88
C GLU A 120 0.71 26.69 -9.78
N ILE A 121 -0.06 25.66 -10.11
CA ILE A 121 -0.22 24.46 -9.30
C ILE A 121 0.62 23.36 -9.95
N CYS A 122 1.66 22.90 -9.26
CA CYS A 122 2.48 21.79 -9.73
C CYS A 122 1.91 20.48 -9.19
N PHE A 123 1.19 19.73 -10.03
CA PHE A 123 0.96 18.31 -9.81
C PHE A 123 2.07 17.56 -10.52
N SER A 124 3.13 17.15 -9.81
CA SER A 124 4.16 16.23 -10.37
C SER A 124 4.60 16.57 -11.81
N LEU A 125 4.82 17.85 -12.11
CA LEU A 125 5.31 18.30 -13.41
C LEU A 125 6.54 19.14 -13.11
N ILE A 126 7.70 18.53 -13.32
CA ILE A 126 9.02 19.13 -13.17
C ILE A 126 9.25 19.99 -14.43
N PRO A 127 9.28 21.33 -14.36
CA PRO A 127 9.68 22.16 -15.47
C PRO A 127 11.19 22.38 -15.38
N GLY A 128 11.93 21.82 -16.34
CA GLY A 128 13.39 21.93 -16.45
C GLY A 128 14.11 20.78 -15.76
N VAL A 129 14.39 19.71 -16.52
CA VAL A 129 15.24 18.61 -16.05
C VAL A 129 16.69 19.07 -16.23
N TYR A 130 17.31 19.51 -15.15
CA TYR A 130 18.77 19.47 -15.04
C TYR A 130 19.14 18.11 -14.47
N ASP A 131 20.02 17.38 -15.13
CA ASP A 131 20.53 16.11 -14.62
C ASP A 131 21.41 16.39 -13.40
N LEU A 132 20.81 16.31 -12.20
CA LEU A 132 21.54 16.42 -10.93
C LEU A 132 22.34 15.15 -10.63
N GLU A 133 21.85 14.00 -11.11
CA GLU A 133 22.42 12.68 -10.90
C GLU A 133 21.98 11.75 -12.05
N THR A 134 22.92 11.14 -12.76
CA THR A 134 22.65 10.27 -13.92
C THR A 134 22.89 8.78 -13.61
N ASN A 135 23.41 8.45 -12.44
CA ASN A 135 23.70 7.09 -11.97
C ASN A 135 24.56 6.27 -12.96
N GLU A 136 25.62 6.88 -13.55
CA GLU A 136 26.48 6.22 -14.54
C GLU A 136 27.05 4.87 -14.07
N MET A 137 27.39 4.75 -12.78
CA MET A 137 27.89 3.49 -12.23
C MET A 137 26.82 2.40 -12.24
N VAL A 138 25.57 2.75 -11.90
CA VAL A 138 24.44 1.81 -11.94
C VAL A 138 24.17 1.42 -13.39
N LYS A 139 24.17 2.38 -14.31
CA LYS A 139 23.98 2.14 -15.74
C LYS A 139 25.05 1.19 -16.31
N LYS A 140 26.33 1.46 -16.04
CA LYS A 140 27.44 0.58 -16.45
C LYS A 140 27.30 -0.83 -15.87
N THR A 141 26.88 -0.94 -14.61
CA THR A 141 26.69 -2.24 -13.95
C THR A 141 25.51 -2.99 -14.58
N HIS A 142 24.37 -2.32 -14.73
CA HIS A 142 23.17 -2.83 -15.40
C HIS A 142 23.48 -3.36 -16.80
N ASP A 143 24.20 -2.58 -17.61
CA ASP A 143 24.52 -2.93 -19.01
C ASP A 143 25.51 -4.11 -19.11
N SER A 144 26.24 -4.41 -18.04
CA SER A 144 27.13 -5.58 -17.95
C SER A 144 26.47 -6.84 -17.42
N MET A 145 25.18 -6.77 -17.04
CA MET A 145 24.42 -7.88 -16.46
C MET A 145 23.31 -8.37 -17.40
N GLN A 146 22.94 -9.64 -17.26
CA GLN A 146 21.79 -10.21 -17.97
C GLN A 146 20.49 -9.84 -17.24
N MET A 147 20.08 -8.59 -17.40
CA MET A 147 18.91 -8.04 -16.71
C MET A 147 17.60 -8.63 -17.26
N PRO A 148 16.59 -8.87 -16.40
CA PRO A 148 15.27 -9.32 -16.82
C PRO A 148 14.62 -8.38 -17.83
N LYS A 149 13.90 -8.97 -18.79
CA LYS A 149 13.02 -8.23 -19.70
C LYS A 149 11.66 -8.07 -19.04
N MET A 150 11.20 -6.84 -18.92
CA MET A 150 9.91 -6.51 -18.32
C MET A 150 8.88 -6.28 -19.43
N GLU A 151 7.74 -6.96 -19.32
CA GLU A 151 6.61 -6.83 -20.22
C GLU A 151 5.34 -6.54 -19.41
N TYR A 152 4.40 -5.84 -20.05
CA TYR A 152 3.09 -5.55 -19.48
C TYR A 152 2.03 -6.13 -20.40
N GLN A 153 1.03 -6.75 -19.79
CA GLN A 153 -0.07 -7.34 -20.51
C GLN A 153 -1.39 -7.00 -19.82
N ASP A 154 -2.34 -6.51 -20.58
CA ASP A 154 -3.67 -6.23 -20.06
C ASP A 154 -4.53 -7.49 -20.05
N ILE A 155 -5.26 -7.68 -18.95
CA ILE A 155 -6.18 -8.78 -18.72
C ILE A 155 -7.53 -8.16 -18.36
N ASN A 156 -8.59 -8.60 -19.05
CA ASN A 156 -9.94 -8.19 -18.72
C ASN A 156 -10.53 -9.18 -17.71
N ILE A 157 -10.84 -8.68 -16.51
CA ILE A 157 -11.53 -9.42 -15.45
C ILE A 157 -12.78 -8.61 -15.09
N ASP A 158 -13.94 -9.25 -15.23
CA ASP A 158 -15.24 -8.60 -15.09
C ASP A 158 -15.36 -7.34 -15.98
N ASP A 159 -15.62 -6.18 -15.38
CA ASP A 159 -15.73 -4.89 -16.06
C ASP A 159 -14.40 -4.11 -16.12
N TYR A 160 -13.28 -4.71 -15.70
CA TYR A 160 -12.01 -4.02 -15.52
C TYR A 160 -10.91 -4.55 -16.44
N THR A 161 -10.13 -3.62 -16.99
CA THR A 161 -8.85 -3.92 -17.63
C THR A 161 -7.74 -3.72 -16.60
N LEU A 162 -7.10 -4.82 -16.23
CA LEU A 162 -6.09 -4.91 -15.18
C LEU A 162 -4.75 -5.27 -15.81
N THR A 163 -3.67 -4.70 -15.30
CA THR A 163 -2.34 -4.89 -15.89
C THR A 163 -1.57 -5.98 -15.14
N LEU A 164 -1.05 -6.94 -15.89
CA LEU A 164 -0.10 -7.95 -15.45
C LEU A 164 1.32 -7.48 -15.84
N GLN A 165 2.24 -7.48 -14.89
CA GLN A 165 3.68 -7.31 -15.16
C GLN A 165 4.35 -8.67 -15.19
N ILE A 166 5.13 -8.93 -16.23
CA ILE A 166 5.84 -10.19 -16.45
C ILE A 166 7.33 -9.88 -16.57
N LEU A 167 8.16 -10.50 -15.73
CA LEU A 167 9.62 -10.46 -15.84
C LEU A 167 10.11 -11.78 -16.44
N LYS A 168 10.75 -11.67 -17.59
CA LYS A 168 11.33 -12.79 -18.34
C LYS A 168 12.86 -12.75 -18.28
N PRO A 169 13.55 -13.91 -18.35
CA PRO A 169 15.00 -13.95 -18.45
C PRO A 169 15.52 -13.18 -19.67
N ALA A 170 16.73 -12.59 -19.59
CA ALA A 170 17.33 -11.85 -20.70
C ALA A 170 17.40 -12.70 -21.99
N GLY A 171 17.77 -13.98 -21.84
CA GLY A 171 17.84 -14.99 -22.89
C GLY A 171 16.55 -15.80 -23.07
N PHE A 172 15.37 -15.20 -22.82
CA PHE A 172 14.08 -15.87 -23.01
C PHE A 172 13.92 -16.49 -24.41
N VAL A 173 13.45 -17.74 -24.45
CA VAL A 173 13.12 -18.50 -25.65
C VAL A 173 11.74 -19.14 -25.45
N ASP A 174 10.84 -18.96 -26.41
CA ASP A 174 9.44 -19.43 -26.35
C ASP A 174 9.26 -20.96 -26.36
N THR A 175 10.28 -21.71 -26.79
CA THR A 175 10.28 -23.18 -26.78
C THR A 175 10.73 -23.81 -25.45
N ALA A 176 11.30 -23.01 -24.54
CA ALA A 176 11.71 -23.48 -23.22
C ALA A 176 10.54 -23.45 -22.23
N HIS A 177 10.61 -24.25 -21.17
CA HIS A 177 9.59 -24.30 -20.12
C HIS A 177 10.16 -23.75 -18.81
N TYR A 178 9.66 -22.59 -18.41
CA TYR A 178 10.12 -21.84 -17.24
C TYR A 178 9.24 -22.09 -16.02
N PRO A 179 9.82 -22.19 -14.81
CA PRO A 179 9.03 -22.11 -13.59
C PRO A 179 8.43 -20.70 -13.46
N LEU A 180 7.26 -20.63 -12.82
CA LEU A 180 6.52 -19.40 -12.61
C LEU A 180 6.47 -19.06 -11.13
N LEU A 181 6.78 -17.81 -10.78
CA LEU A 181 6.59 -17.28 -9.44
C LEU A 181 5.63 -16.08 -9.48
N LEU A 182 4.51 -16.20 -8.79
CA LEU A 182 3.58 -15.10 -8.55
C LEU A 182 4.00 -14.32 -7.30
N LEU A 183 4.29 -13.03 -7.46
CA LEU A 183 4.50 -12.12 -6.33
C LEU A 183 3.20 -11.40 -5.99
N VAL A 184 2.74 -11.59 -4.77
CA VAL A 184 1.45 -11.11 -4.27
C VAL A 184 1.68 -10.01 -3.23
N ASP A 185 1.05 -8.86 -3.44
CA ASP A 185 0.84 -7.83 -2.41
C ASP A 185 -0.65 -7.74 -2.10
N GLY A 186 -1.45 -7.23 -3.05
CA GLY A 186 -2.92 -7.19 -2.96
C GLY A 186 -3.47 -6.30 -1.84
N THR A 187 -2.60 -5.56 -1.13
CA THR A 187 -3.01 -4.62 -0.08
C THR A 187 -4.02 -3.61 -0.66
N PRO A 188 -5.22 -3.45 -0.06
CA PRO A 188 -6.23 -2.53 -0.58
C PRO A 188 -5.71 -1.08 -0.70
N GLY A 189 -5.83 -0.49 -1.89
CA GLY A 189 -5.28 0.82 -2.25
C GLY A 189 -3.80 0.82 -2.63
N GLY A 190 -3.12 -0.32 -2.47
CA GLY A 190 -1.76 -0.58 -2.91
C GLY A 190 -1.64 -0.70 -4.44
N LYS A 191 -0.40 -0.79 -4.90
CA LYS A 191 -0.08 -0.97 -6.32
C LYS A 191 1.30 -1.63 -6.43
N ILE A 192 1.35 -2.84 -6.97
CA ILE A 192 2.62 -3.58 -7.19
C ILE A 192 3.13 -3.44 -8.62
N VAL A 193 2.24 -3.26 -9.61
CA VAL A 193 2.60 -3.11 -11.02
C VAL A 193 3.00 -1.66 -11.28
N THR A 194 4.30 -1.41 -11.42
CA THR A 194 4.84 -0.08 -11.68
C THR A 194 6.03 -0.12 -12.62
N GLU A 195 6.28 0.99 -13.32
CA GLU A 195 7.47 1.22 -14.16
C GLU A 195 8.69 1.69 -13.36
N GLN A 196 8.67 1.58 -12.03
CA GLN A 196 9.81 1.98 -11.20
C GLN A 196 10.99 1.02 -11.42
N TYR A 197 12.19 1.59 -11.55
CA TYR A 197 13.41 0.79 -11.57
C TYR A 197 13.61 0.11 -10.22
N GLN A 198 13.65 -1.22 -10.22
CA GLN A 198 13.83 -2.03 -9.02
C GLN A 198 14.76 -3.20 -9.36
N VAL A 199 15.75 -3.43 -8.47
CA VAL A 199 16.60 -4.62 -8.49
C VAL A 199 16.53 -5.25 -7.11
N ASP A 200 15.89 -6.41 -7.06
CA ASP A 200 15.54 -7.13 -5.83
C ASP A 200 15.85 -8.63 -5.98
N TRP A 201 15.44 -9.43 -4.99
CA TRP A 201 15.63 -10.89 -5.02
C TRP A 201 14.90 -11.56 -6.20
N ALA A 202 13.80 -10.99 -6.70
CA ALA A 202 13.11 -11.51 -7.87
C ALA A 202 13.95 -11.32 -9.14
N THR A 203 14.71 -10.23 -9.22
CA THR A 203 15.68 -10.00 -10.31
C THR A 203 16.73 -11.12 -10.35
N VAL A 204 17.20 -11.57 -9.19
CA VAL A 204 18.14 -12.70 -9.08
C VAL A 204 17.49 -14.00 -9.55
N LEU A 205 16.24 -14.27 -9.18
CA LEU A 205 15.51 -15.46 -9.66
C LEU A 205 15.34 -15.50 -11.17
N VAL A 206 14.97 -14.37 -11.77
CA VAL A 206 14.77 -14.28 -13.22
C VAL A 206 16.11 -14.39 -13.96
N SER A 207 17.14 -13.70 -13.48
CA SER A 207 18.45 -13.63 -14.15
C SER A 207 19.29 -14.90 -13.96
N SER A 208 19.40 -15.42 -12.74
CA SER A 208 20.29 -16.55 -12.41
C SER A 208 19.61 -17.91 -12.49
N PHE A 209 18.30 -17.98 -12.27
CA PHE A 209 17.56 -19.24 -12.19
C PHE A 209 16.53 -19.40 -13.31
N SER A 210 16.50 -18.49 -14.28
CA SER A 210 15.56 -18.51 -15.40
C SER A 210 14.11 -18.71 -14.96
N THR A 211 13.68 -18.04 -13.88
CA THR A 211 12.29 -18.11 -13.41
C THR A 211 11.50 -16.95 -14.01
N ILE A 212 10.29 -17.20 -14.50
CA ILE A 212 9.38 -16.11 -14.88
C ILE A 212 8.69 -15.62 -13.61
N VAL A 213 8.75 -14.31 -13.38
CA VAL A 213 8.08 -13.68 -12.24
C VAL A 213 6.92 -12.84 -12.75
N ILE A 214 5.77 -12.94 -12.10
CA ILE A 214 4.61 -12.10 -12.42
C ILE A 214 4.12 -11.32 -11.21
N ARG A 215 3.59 -10.13 -11.48
CA ARG A 215 2.94 -9.24 -10.51
C ARG A 215 1.63 -8.75 -11.09
N PHE A 216 0.60 -8.67 -10.27
CA PHE A 216 -0.74 -8.35 -10.72
C PHE A 216 -1.45 -7.44 -9.72
N ASP A 217 -2.08 -6.38 -10.23
CA ASP A 217 -2.96 -5.51 -9.47
C ASP A 217 -4.42 -5.84 -9.79
N GLY A 218 -5.10 -6.45 -8.82
CA GLY A 218 -6.47 -6.94 -8.96
C GLY A 218 -7.54 -5.99 -8.41
N HIS A 219 -8.69 -6.56 -8.06
CA HIS A 219 -9.72 -5.90 -7.25
C HIS A 219 -9.14 -5.34 -5.95
N GLY A 220 -9.61 -4.17 -5.54
CA GLY A 220 -9.08 -3.48 -4.35
C GLY A 220 -7.78 -2.72 -4.58
N SER A 221 -7.13 -2.86 -5.73
CA SER A 221 -5.94 -2.08 -6.06
C SER A 221 -6.25 -0.58 -6.19
N GLY A 222 -5.23 0.25 -5.94
CA GLY A 222 -5.33 1.70 -6.06
C GLY A 222 -5.22 2.18 -7.51
N PHE A 223 -5.39 3.50 -7.69
CA PHE A 223 -5.08 4.21 -8.95
C PHE A 223 -5.95 3.88 -10.17
N GLN A 224 -6.99 3.06 -10.04
CA GLN A 224 -7.99 2.81 -11.11
C GLN A 224 -9.41 3.23 -10.71
N GLY A 225 -9.52 4.18 -9.78
CA GLY A 225 -10.78 4.77 -9.32
C GLY A 225 -11.43 4.05 -8.14
N THR A 226 -12.39 4.73 -7.50
CA THR A 226 -13.02 4.29 -6.26
C THR A 226 -13.85 3.00 -6.43
N LYS A 227 -14.44 2.77 -7.62
CA LYS A 227 -15.23 1.57 -7.90
C LYS A 227 -14.40 0.29 -7.73
N LEU A 228 -13.21 0.23 -8.33
CA LEU A 228 -12.32 -0.93 -8.21
C LEU A 228 -11.79 -1.08 -6.78
N LEU A 229 -11.42 0.04 -6.15
CA LEU A 229 -10.89 0.06 -4.79
C LEU A 229 -11.89 -0.51 -3.79
N HIS A 230 -13.16 -0.11 -3.85
CA HIS A 230 -14.19 -0.51 -2.88
C HIS A 230 -14.77 -1.91 -3.14
N THR A 231 -14.41 -2.60 -4.23
CA THR A 231 -14.92 -3.96 -4.52
C THR A 231 -14.66 -4.94 -3.36
N VAL A 232 -13.55 -4.77 -2.65
CA VAL A 232 -13.14 -5.64 -1.52
C VAL A 232 -13.76 -5.23 -0.18
N GLN A 233 -14.63 -4.21 -0.16
CA GLN A 233 -15.24 -3.72 1.07
C GLN A 233 -15.98 -4.85 1.80
N ARG A 234 -15.59 -5.12 3.04
CA ARG A 234 -16.12 -6.20 3.90
C ARG A 234 -16.02 -7.60 3.29
N LYS A 235 -15.16 -7.79 2.27
CA LYS A 235 -14.97 -9.03 1.51
C LYS A 235 -13.48 -9.27 1.21
N LEU A 236 -12.61 -8.89 2.16
CA LEU A 236 -11.16 -9.02 2.03
C LEU A 236 -10.74 -10.46 1.77
N GLY A 237 -9.96 -10.66 0.71
CA GLY A 237 -9.42 -11.96 0.30
C GLY A 237 -10.32 -12.75 -0.63
N ILE A 238 -11.57 -12.34 -0.90
CA ILE A 238 -12.48 -13.10 -1.76
C ILE A 238 -12.24 -12.74 -3.23
N PHE A 239 -12.35 -11.45 -3.58
CA PHE A 239 -12.22 -11.01 -4.96
C PHE A 239 -10.75 -10.95 -5.42
N GLU A 240 -9.84 -10.71 -4.48
CA GLU A 240 -8.40 -10.73 -4.73
C GLU A 240 -7.93 -12.14 -5.07
N GLU A 241 -8.34 -13.15 -4.29
CA GLU A 241 -8.04 -14.55 -4.55
C GLU A 241 -8.55 -14.99 -5.93
N GLN A 242 -9.82 -14.71 -6.23
CA GLN A 242 -10.43 -15.03 -7.53
C GLN A 242 -9.67 -14.40 -8.70
N GLY A 243 -9.30 -13.12 -8.57
CA GLY A 243 -8.50 -12.43 -9.60
C GLY A 243 -7.13 -13.08 -9.80
N LEU A 244 -6.45 -13.46 -8.71
CA LEU A 244 -5.14 -14.11 -8.77
C LEU A 244 -5.24 -15.53 -9.39
N LEU A 245 -6.28 -16.31 -9.08
CA LEU A 245 -6.52 -17.62 -9.70
C LEU A 245 -6.80 -17.51 -11.20
N GLN A 246 -7.56 -16.49 -11.62
CA GLN A 246 -7.81 -16.22 -13.04
C GLN A 246 -6.52 -15.84 -13.78
N VAL A 247 -5.67 -15.02 -13.16
CA VAL A 247 -4.36 -14.66 -13.72
C VAL A 247 -3.44 -15.86 -13.84
N LEU A 248 -3.37 -16.71 -12.81
CA LEU A 248 -2.61 -17.96 -12.86
C LEU A 248 -3.12 -18.87 -13.98
N SER A 249 -4.44 -18.99 -14.13
CA SER A 249 -5.06 -19.77 -15.20
C SER A 249 -4.82 -19.18 -16.59
N PHE A 250 -4.72 -17.86 -16.70
CA PHE A 250 -4.43 -17.15 -17.94
C PHE A 250 -2.98 -17.38 -18.38
N ILE A 251 -2.01 -17.03 -17.51
CA ILE A 251 -0.58 -17.13 -17.84
C ILE A 251 -0.13 -18.58 -18.02
N SER A 252 -0.74 -19.54 -17.33
CA SER A 252 -0.41 -20.95 -17.46
C SER A 252 -0.80 -21.55 -18.82
N LYS A 253 -1.56 -20.83 -19.66
CA LYS A 253 -1.84 -21.25 -21.05
C LYS A 253 -0.66 -20.99 -21.98
N GLU A 254 0.26 -20.11 -21.59
CA GLU A 254 1.45 -19.82 -22.38
C GLU A 254 2.32 -21.09 -22.50
N PRO A 255 2.81 -21.42 -23.71
CA PRO A 255 3.52 -22.68 -23.96
C PRO A 255 4.86 -22.74 -23.22
N TYR A 256 5.42 -21.59 -22.86
CA TYR A 256 6.71 -21.49 -22.17
C TYR A 256 6.61 -21.61 -20.65
N ILE A 257 5.42 -21.80 -20.08
CA ILE A 257 5.22 -21.95 -18.63
C ILE A 257 5.11 -23.43 -18.25
N ASP A 258 5.93 -23.83 -17.28
CA ASP A 258 5.87 -25.16 -16.70
C ASP A 258 4.81 -25.22 -15.58
N LYS A 259 3.66 -25.83 -15.90
CA LYS A 259 2.54 -26.00 -14.96
C LYS A 259 2.88 -26.83 -13.73
N THR A 260 3.96 -27.62 -13.76
CA THR A 260 4.42 -28.43 -12.62
C THR A 260 5.36 -27.65 -11.69
N ARG A 261 5.68 -26.39 -12.01
CA ARG A 261 6.58 -25.54 -11.23
C ARG A 261 6.03 -24.11 -11.11
N ILE A 262 4.85 -24.00 -10.49
CA ILE A 262 4.23 -22.72 -10.18
C ILE A 262 4.29 -22.51 -8.66
N GLY A 263 4.85 -21.37 -8.24
CA GLY A 263 4.90 -20.96 -6.85
C GLY A 263 4.29 -19.57 -6.63
N ALA A 264 3.95 -19.26 -5.38
CA ALA A 264 3.54 -17.91 -4.97
C ALA A 264 4.33 -17.43 -3.75
N PHE A 265 4.61 -16.14 -3.70
CA PHE A 265 5.20 -15.49 -2.54
C PHE A 265 4.49 -14.19 -2.24
N GLY A 266 4.26 -13.92 -0.95
CA GLY A 266 3.73 -12.64 -0.52
C GLY A 266 4.07 -12.32 0.93
N GLU A 267 4.02 -11.04 1.25
CA GLU A 267 4.34 -10.52 2.58
C GLU A 267 3.12 -9.84 3.20
N VAL A 268 2.93 -9.95 4.51
CA VAL A 268 1.85 -9.28 5.25
C VAL A 268 0.46 -9.61 4.67
N TYR A 269 -0.18 -8.69 3.93
CA TYR A 269 -1.45 -8.95 3.24
C TYR A 269 -1.26 -9.86 2.02
N GLY A 270 -0.14 -9.72 1.30
CA GLY A 270 0.23 -10.65 0.25
C GLY A 270 0.49 -12.05 0.80
N GLY A 271 0.98 -12.14 2.03
CA GLY A 271 1.12 -13.40 2.75
C GLY A 271 -0.24 -14.05 3.06
N TYR A 272 -1.22 -13.25 3.52
CA TYR A 272 -2.61 -13.69 3.70
C TYR A 272 -3.19 -14.27 2.40
N LEU A 273 -3.09 -13.53 1.29
CA LEU A 273 -3.57 -13.98 -0.02
C LEU A 273 -2.81 -15.21 -0.52
N THR A 274 -1.49 -15.27 -0.32
CA THR A 274 -0.69 -16.45 -0.69
C THR A 274 -1.15 -17.69 0.04
N THR A 275 -1.45 -17.58 1.35
CA THR A 275 -1.98 -18.72 2.11
C THR A 275 -3.38 -19.13 1.65
N LEU A 276 -4.25 -18.19 1.29
CA LEU A 276 -5.57 -18.49 0.72
C LEU A 276 -5.44 -19.24 -0.62
N LEU A 277 -4.58 -18.75 -1.52
CA LEU A 277 -4.33 -19.39 -2.81
C LEU A 277 -3.81 -20.83 -2.66
N LEU A 278 -2.97 -21.11 -1.66
CA LEU A 278 -2.49 -22.47 -1.41
C LEU A 278 -3.57 -23.41 -0.89
N THR A 279 -4.61 -22.88 -0.24
CA THR A 279 -5.74 -23.66 0.28
C THR A 279 -6.88 -23.83 -0.72
N SER A 280 -6.83 -23.12 -1.86
CA SER A 280 -7.86 -23.13 -2.87
C SER A 280 -7.80 -24.40 -3.74
N GLU A 281 -8.94 -25.04 -4.00
CA GLU A 281 -9.01 -26.28 -4.81
C GLU A 281 -8.62 -26.04 -6.27
N ASP A 282 -8.91 -24.85 -6.80
CA ASP A 282 -8.61 -24.45 -8.18
C ASP A 282 -7.17 -23.95 -8.37
N SER A 283 -6.34 -24.01 -7.32
CA SER A 283 -4.99 -23.49 -7.34
C SER A 283 -4.05 -24.34 -8.18
N LEU A 284 -3.31 -23.68 -9.07
CA LEU A 284 -2.23 -24.31 -9.86
C LEU A 284 -0.90 -24.33 -9.11
N LEU A 285 -0.86 -23.82 -7.87
CA LEU A 285 0.36 -23.68 -7.08
C LEU A 285 0.86 -25.03 -6.55
N GLN A 286 2.16 -25.27 -6.71
CA GLN A 286 2.86 -26.43 -6.14
C GLN A 286 3.51 -26.10 -4.79
N CYS A 287 3.87 -24.84 -4.60
CA CYS A 287 4.40 -24.35 -3.34
C CYS A 287 4.07 -22.87 -3.17
N GLY A 288 4.19 -22.39 -1.93
CA GLY A 288 4.18 -20.97 -1.70
C GLY A 288 4.81 -20.63 -0.36
N ALA A 289 5.20 -19.38 -0.23
CA ALA A 289 5.85 -18.86 0.96
C ALA A 289 5.19 -17.54 1.38
N ALA A 290 4.83 -17.46 2.65
CA ALA A 290 4.19 -16.29 3.22
C ALA A 290 5.10 -15.70 4.31
N LEU A 291 5.51 -14.45 4.12
CA LEU A 291 6.34 -13.74 5.10
C LEU A 291 5.45 -12.88 6.00
N SER A 292 5.48 -13.16 7.31
CA SER A 292 4.70 -12.44 8.32
C SER A 292 3.21 -12.23 7.94
N PRO A 293 2.50 -13.30 7.52
CA PRO A 293 1.14 -13.16 6.99
C PRO A 293 0.16 -12.68 8.06
N ILE A 294 -0.78 -11.83 7.64
CA ILE A 294 -2.03 -11.69 8.39
C ILE A 294 -2.80 -13.00 8.22
N THR A 295 -3.27 -13.57 9.32
CA THR A 295 -4.05 -14.83 9.30
C THR A 295 -5.44 -14.64 9.89
N ASP A 296 -5.62 -13.61 10.71
CA ASP A 296 -6.89 -13.24 11.31
C ASP A 296 -6.91 -11.72 11.52
N PHE A 297 -7.84 -11.03 10.85
CA PHE A 297 -8.00 -9.58 10.98
C PHE A 297 -8.44 -9.13 12.38
N THR A 298 -8.98 -10.03 13.21
CA THR A 298 -9.26 -9.74 14.63
C THR A 298 -7.99 -9.55 15.46
N LEU A 299 -6.85 -10.06 14.97
CA LEU A 299 -5.55 -9.90 15.62
C LEU A 299 -4.78 -8.67 15.12
N TYR A 300 -5.26 -8.03 14.05
CA TYR A 300 -4.60 -6.91 13.37
C TYR A 300 -5.12 -5.54 13.83
N VAL A 301 -4.38 -4.48 13.50
CA VAL A 301 -4.70 -3.07 13.75
C VAL A 301 -5.04 -2.38 12.43
N TYR A 302 -6.04 -1.49 12.48
CA TYR A 302 -6.48 -0.65 11.36
C TYR A 302 -6.35 0.84 11.69
#